data_AF-V9IBL0-F1
#
_entry.id   AF-V9IBL0-F1
#
_cell.length_a   1.000
_cell.length_b   1.000
_cell.length_c   1.000
_cell.angle_alpha   90.00
_cell.angle_beta   90.00
_cell.angle_gamma   90.00
#
_symmetry.space_group_name_H-M   'P 1'
#
loop_
_entity.id
_entity.type
_entity.pdbx_description
1 polymer ?
#
loop_
_entity_poly.entity_id
_entity_poly.type
_entity_poly.pdbx_seq_one_letter_code
_entity_poly.pdbx_strand_id
1 'polypeptide(L)' 'MIQDRKGHRLKISRLLEYPKHQQLYLELEESKFRKRGNYTVHLRFISKLSSELEGFYLSSYVTPEGEKRSL' A
#
# COMPACT_ATOMS: atom_id res chain seq x y z
N MET A 1 -7.89 6.08 -3.66
CA MET A 1 -9.19 6.79 -3.60
C MET A 1 -9.51 7.09 -2.16
N ILE A 2 -10.05 8.27 -1.84
CA ILE A 2 -10.46 8.62 -0.47
C ILE A 2 -11.96 8.94 -0.49
N GLN A 3 -12.69 8.49 0.52
CA GLN A 3 -14.14 8.73 0.64
C GLN A 3 -14.54 9.10 2.08
N ASP A 4 -15.57 9.94 2.24
CA ASP A 4 -16.19 10.24 3.54
C ASP A 4 -17.18 9.14 3.98
N ARG A 5 -17.72 9.27 5.20
CA ARG A 5 -18.74 8.34 5.73
C ARG A 5 -20.00 8.24 4.87
N LYS A 6 -20.35 9.29 4.11
CA LYS A 6 -21.52 9.32 3.23
C LYS A 6 -21.21 8.72 1.85
N GLY A 7 -19.97 8.28 1.61
CA GLY A 7 -19.51 7.74 0.33
C GLY A 7 -19.11 8.81 -0.68
N HIS A 8 -19.05 10.10 -0.30
CA HIS A 8 -18.56 11.13 -1.19
C HIS A 8 -17.06 10.98 -1.41
N ARG A 9 -16.66 11.00 -2.67
CA ARG A 9 -15.26 10.83 -3.08
C ARG A 9 -14.52 12.14 -2.91
N LEU A 10 -13.46 12.12 -2.11
CA LEU A 10 -12.49 13.21 -2.02
C LEU A 10 -11.43 12.99 -3.10
N LYS A 11 -11.28 13.98 -3.98
CA LYS A 11 -10.29 13.94 -5.06
C LYS A 11 -8.88 14.13 -4.50
N ILE A 12 -7.95 13.32 -4.98
CA ILE A 12 -6.53 13.42 -4.65
C ILE A 12 -5.91 14.34 -5.71
N SER A 13 -5.35 15.48 -5.29
CA SER A 13 -4.66 16.42 -6.18
C SER A 13 -3.24 15.98 -6.48
N ARG A 14 -2.58 15.32 -5.53
CA ARG A 14 -1.17 14.93 -5.63
C ARG A 14 -0.86 13.67 -4.82
N LEU A 15 0.03 12.86 -5.36
CA LEU A 15 0.71 11.76 -4.67
C LEU A 15 2.21 12.00 -4.80
N LEU A 16 2.93 12.04 -3.67
CA LEU A 16 4.39 12.17 -3.64
C LEU A 16 5.00 11.01 -2.86
N GLU A 17 6.13 10.52 -3.32
CA GLU A 17 6.92 9.50 -2.64
C GLU A 17 8.15 10.14 -2.00
N TYR A 18 8.49 9.66 -0.80
CA TYR A 18 9.72 10.05 -0.12
C TYR A 18 10.49 8.80 0.35
N PRO A 19 11.23 8.15 -0.57
CA PRO A 19 11.83 6.83 -0.32
C PRO A 19 12.82 6.81 0.84
N LYS A 20 13.58 7.91 1.04
CA LYS A 20 14.56 8.03 2.11
C LYS A 20 13.98 7.73 3.50
N HIS A 21 12.70 8.05 3.70
CA HIS A 21 11.99 7.80 4.96
C HIS A 21 10.80 6.85 4.78
N GLN A 22 10.71 6.15 3.65
CA GLN A 22 9.66 5.18 3.34
C GLN A 22 8.24 5.76 3.51
N GLN A 23 8.03 6.99 3.03
CA GLN A 23 6.76 7.72 3.20
C GLN A 23 6.06 7.98 1.86
N LEU A 24 4.73 8.06 1.93
CA LEU A 24 3.85 8.52 0.87
C LEU A 24 3.03 9.71 1.37
N TYR A 25 2.95 10.77 0.58
CA TYR A 25 2.09 11.92 0.84
C TYR A 25 0.94 11.96 -0.15
N LEU A 26 -0.29 12.01 0.38
CA LEU A 26 -1.53 12.13 -0.37
C LEU A 26 -2.16 13.48 -0.10
N GLU A 27 -2.20 14.34 -1.12
CA GLU A 27 -2.86 15.64 -1.04
C GLU A 27 -4.28 15.54 -1.58
N LEU A 28 -5.23 16.15 -0.88
CA LEU A 28 -6.60 16.27 -1.33
C LEU A 28 -6.81 17.62 -2.02
N GLU A 29 -7.64 17.63 -3.07
CA GLU A 29 -8.07 18.85 -3.75
C GLU A 29 -8.94 19.72 -2.82
N GLU A 30 -9.76 19.08 -1.97
CA GLU A 30 -10.42 19.76 -0.85
C GLU A 30 -9.40 20.08 0.25
N SER A 31 -9.39 21.33 0.70
CA SER A 31 -8.32 21.85 1.53
C SER A 31 -8.15 21.16 2.89
N LYS A 32 -9.21 20.60 3.49
CA LYS A 32 -9.15 20.05 4.86
C LYS A 32 -10.13 18.91 5.13
N PHE A 33 -9.64 17.88 5.81
CA PHE A 33 -10.49 16.93 6.53
C PHE A 33 -11.30 17.66 7.60
N ARG A 34 -12.58 17.30 7.76
CA ARG A 34 -13.43 17.82 8.82
C ARG A 34 -13.01 17.20 10.14
N LYS A 35 -12.96 18.01 11.20
CA LYS A 35 -12.69 17.51 12.56
C LYS A 35 -13.70 16.41 12.92
N ARG A 36 -13.21 15.31 13.48
CA ARG A 36 -14.01 14.12 13.84
C ARG A 36 -14.72 13.47 12.63
N GLY A 37 -14.24 13.69 11.42
CA GLY A 37 -14.71 13.00 10.22
C GLY A 37 -14.10 11.60 10.12
N ASN A 38 -14.91 10.65 9.67
CA ASN A 38 -14.45 9.30 9.34
C ASN A 38 -14.24 9.19 7.83
N TYR A 39 -13.07 8.70 7.44
CA TYR A 39 -12.65 8.60 6.06
C TYR A 39 -12.07 7.22 5.78
N THR A 40 -12.26 6.74 4.55
CA THR A 40 -11.66 5.49 4.10
C THR A 40 -10.68 5.77 2.97
N VAL A 41 -9.47 5.25 3.11
CA VAL A 41 -8.43 5.31 2.07
C VAL A 41 -8.35 3.94 1.39
N HIS A 42 -8.63 3.91 0.10
CA HIS A 42 -8.45 2.73 -0.75
C HIS A 42 -7.14 2.87 -1.51
N LEU A 43 -6.17 1.99 -1.18
CA LEU A 43 -4.88 1.90 -1.85
C LEU A 43 -4.83 0.62 -2.69
N ARG A 44 -4.38 0.75 -3.93
CA ARG A 44 -4.04 -0.38 -4.79
C ARG A 44 -2.55 -0.29 -5.08
N PHE A 45 -1.83 -1.36 -4.80
CA PHE A 45 -0.39 -1.45 -5.06
C PHE A 45 -0.06 -2.82 -5.65
N ILE A 46 1.09 -2.90 -6.31
CA ILE A 46 1.66 -4.12 -6.87
C ILE A 46 3.15 -4.11 -6.49
N SER A 47 3.66 -5.25 -6.05
CA SER A 47 5.08 -5.44 -5.79
C SER A 47 5.54 -6.81 -6.30
N LYS A 48 6.83 -6.94 -6.59
CA LYS A 48 7.45 -8.24 -6.83
C LYS A 48 7.83 -8.85 -5.49
N LEU A 49 7.73 -10.18 -5.36
CA LEU A 49 8.27 -10.89 -4.20
C LEU A 49 9.79 -10.65 -4.14
N SER A 50 10.27 -10.25 -2.98
CA SER A 50 11.70 -10.03 -2.74
C SER A 50 12.45 -11.36 -2.60
N SER A 51 13.74 -11.37 -2.89
CA SER A 51 14.67 -12.43 -2.46
C SER A 51 15.32 -12.12 -1.11
N GLU A 52 15.17 -10.89 -0.62
CA GLU A 52 15.64 -10.47 0.69
C GLU A 52 14.78 -11.11 1.78
N LEU A 53 15.37 -11.41 2.94
CA LEU A 53 14.66 -12.01 4.09
C LEU A 53 13.87 -10.96 4.89
N GLU A 54 13.21 -10.04 4.19
CA GLU A 54 12.40 -8.97 4.75
C GLU A 54 11.17 -8.67 3.91
N GLY A 55 10.14 -8.11 4.56
CA GLY A 55 8.88 -7.77 3.90
C GLY A 55 8.14 -9.00 3.38
N PHE A 56 7.58 -8.90 2.17
CA PHE A 56 6.93 -10.02 1.49
C PHE A 56 7.89 -10.62 0.46
N TYR A 57 8.44 -11.78 0.78
CA TYR A 57 9.54 -12.39 0.05
C TYR A 57 9.25 -13.83 -0.34
N LEU A 58 9.99 -14.31 -1.34
CA LEU A 58 9.90 -15.66 -1.86
C LEU A 58 10.61 -16.63 -0.92
N SER A 59 9.90 -17.63 -0.43
CA SER A 59 10.50 -18.72 0.35
C SER A 59 10.56 -19.99 -0.49
N SER A 60 11.49 -20.89 -0.16
CA SER A 60 11.57 -22.19 -0.84
C SER A 60 12.00 -23.31 0.09
N TYR A 61 11.54 -24.53 -0.22
CA TYR A 61 11.89 -25.75 0.49
C TYR A 61 12.23 -26.86 -0.51
N VAL A 62 12.87 -27.92 -0.01
CA VAL A 62 13.23 -29.11 -0.79
C VAL A 62 12.36 -30.26 -0.30
N THR A 63 11.72 -30.98 -1.23
CA THR A 63 10.92 -32.17 -0.90
C THR A 63 11.84 -33.37 -0.60
N PRO A 64 11.32 -34.46 0.01
CA PRO A 64 12.09 -35.69 0.19
C PRO A 64 12.63 -36.28 -1.13
N GLU A 65 11.95 -36.04 -2.26
CA GLU A 65 12.34 -36.45 -3.61
C GLU A 65 13.44 -35.54 -4.22
N GLY A 66 13.85 -34.50 -3.51
CA GLY A 66 14.89 -33.55 -3.94
C GLY A 66 14.38 -32.39 -4.79
N GLU A 67 13.07 -32.23 -4.98
CA GLU A 67 12.50 -31.13 -5.76
C GLU A 67 12.48 -29.82 -4.95
N LYS A 68 12.93 -28.72 -5.56
CA LYS A 68 12.79 -27.39 -4.96
C LYS A 68 11.43 -26.78 -5.30
N ARG A 69 10.68 -26.36 -4.29
CA ARG A 69 9.38 -25.67 -4.44
C ARG A 69 9.41 -24.30 -3.80
N SER A 70 8.77 -23.32 -4.43
CA SER A 70 8.64 -21.96 -3.93
C SER A 70 7.24 -21.68 -3.40
N LEU A 71 7.16 -20.86 -2.36
CA LEU A 71 5.94 -20.38 -1.71
C LEU A 71 5.83 -18.86 -1.89
#